data_AF-A0A3M1XAV9-F1
#
_entry.id   AF-A0A3M1XAV9-F1
#
_cell.length_a   1.000
_cell.length_b   1.000
_cell.length_c   1.000
_cell.angle_alpha   90.00
_cell.angle_beta   90.00
_cell.angle_gamma   90.00
#
_symmetry.space_group_name_H-M   'P 1'
#
loop_
_entity.id
_entity.type
_entity.pdbx_description
1 polymer ?
#
loop_
_entity_poly.entity_id
_entity_poly.type
_entity_poly.pdbx_seq_one_letter_code
_entity_poly.pdbx_strand_id
1 'polypeptide(L)'
;MAITLTDALGREVTLPTPPQRIVLTGRGLFMIADAIYTFPEAGQRIVGMGQTAQGSGNFIKLIDPGYADKATLERDAGAEQVAALQPDLVIVKSTAAEATGKPIEALGIPVVYVDFETPAQYYRDLVILGKVFGDEARAQEVIDFYQAKVAEIKKAVAGADKPRVLLLYY
;
A
#
# COMPACT_ATOMS: atom_id res chain seq x y z
N MET A 1 -13.43 15.88 7.93
CA MET A 1 -14.30 15.01 8.77
C MET A 1 -13.49 13.78 9.14
N ALA A 2 -13.77 13.18 10.29
CA ALA A 2 -13.11 11.93 10.69
C ALA A 2 -13.44 10.81 9.70
N ILE A 3 -12.49 9.91 9.48
CA ILE A 3 -12.67 8.71 8.65
C ILE A 3 -12.46 7.48 9.52
N THR A 4 -13.31 6.46 9.32
CA THR A 4 -13.22 5.18 10.01
C THR A 4 -13.13 4.05 8.98
N LEU A 5 -12.15 3.18 9.18
CA LEU A 5 -11.87 2.05 8.29
C LEU A 5 -11.52 0.81 9.10
N THR A 6 -11.64 -0.35 8.47
CA THR A 6 -11.18 -1.62 9.03
C THR A 6 -9.92 -2.03 8.28
N ASP A 7 -8.80 -2.17 8.99
CA ASP A 7 -7.52 -2.52 8.36
C ASP A 7 -7.41 -4.03 8.05
N ALA A 8 -6.29 -4.45 7.45
CA ALA A 8 -6.06 -5.86 7.10
C ALA A 8 -5.98 -6.81 8.30
N LEU A 9 -5.76 -6.30 9.52
CA LEU A 9 -5.82 -7.08 10.75
C LEU A 9 -7.23 -7.15 11.35
N GLY A 10 -8.24 -6.58 10.67
CA GLY A 10 -9.62 -6.54 11.15
C GLY A 10 -9.84 -5.49 12.25
N ARG A 11 -8.91 -4.55 12.45
CA ARG A 11 -9.02 -3.51 13.47
C ARG A 11 -9.75 -2.31 12.93
N GLU A 12 -10.63 -1.73 13.74
CA GLU A 12 -11.22 -0.43 13.42
C GLU A 12 -10.22 0.68 13.73
N VAL A 13 -9.85 1.46 12.71
CA VAL A 13 -8.95 2.59 12.80
C VAL A 13 -9.75 3.84 12.48
N THR A 14 -9.74 4.80 13.41
CA THR A 14 -10.38 6.11 13.23
C THR A 14 -9.30 7.18 13.14
N LEU A 15 -9.28 7.90 12.02
CA LEU A 15 -8.41 9.06 11.81
C LEU A 15 -9.25 10.34 11.91
N PRO A 16 -8.81 11.35 12.68
CA PRO A 16 -9.60 12.57 12.92
C PRO A 16 -9.82 13.40 11.64
N THR A 17 -8.89 13.30 10.69
CA THR A 17 -8.96 13.90 9.36
C THR A 17 -8.33 12.95 8.34
N PRO A 18 -8.64 13.10 7.03
CA PRO A 18 -7.88 12.42 5.99
C PRO A 18 -6.39 12.76 6.12
N PRO A 19 -5.49 11.76 6.20
CA PRO A 19 -4.06 11.98 6.40
C PRO A 19 -3.46 12.76 5.23
N GLN A 20 -2.52 13.65 5.54
CA GLN A 20 -1.82 14.52 4.60
C GLN A 20 -0.31 14.25 4.58
N ARG A 21 0.23 13.51 5.55
CA ARG A 21 1.64 13.17 5.70
C ARG A 21 1.79 11.68 5.96
N ILE A 22 1.79 10.91 4.88
CA ILE A 22 1.81 9.46 4.91
C ILE A 22 3.24 8.94 4.74
N VAL A 23 3.61 7.97 5.57
CA VAL A 23 4.87 7.21 5.42
C VAL A 23 4.57 5.74 5.12
N LEU A 24 5.28 5.17 4.15
CA LEU A 24 5.22 3.73 3.83
C LEU A 24 6.50 3.06 4.34
N THR A 25 6.42 2.10 5.26
CA THR A 25 7.62 1.48 5.85
C THR A 25 7.46 -0.02 6.14
N GLY A 26 8.58 -0.71 6.33
CA GLY A 26 8.67 -2.16 6.53
C GLY A 26 9.18 -2.90 5.30
N ARG A 27 8.93 -4.22 5.25
CA ARG A 27 9.39 -5.10 4.16
C ARG A 27 8.26 -5.37 3.14
N GLY A 28 8.64 -5.56 1.87
CA GLY A 28 7.69 -5.95 0.82
C GLY A 28 6.81 -4.80 0.34
N LEU A 29 7.36 -3.59 0.25
CA LEU A 29 6.58 -2.37 0.03
C LEU A 29 6.21 -2.10 -1.42
N PHE A 30 6.83 -2.77 -2.39
CA PHE A 30 6.65 -2.42 -3.80
C PHE A 30 5.18 -2.55 -4.25
N MET A 31 4.48 -3.64 -3.91
CA MET A 31 3.06 -3.80 -4.27
C MET A 31 2.18 -2.74 -3.61
N ILE A 32 2.47 -2.40 -2.35
CA ILE A 32 1.73 -1.37 -1.61
C ILE A 32 1.97 0.01 -2.24
N ALA A 33 3.22 0.32 -2.59
CA ALA A 33 3.58 1.55 -3.25
C ALA A 33 2.89 1.65 -4.62
N ASP A 34 2.97 0.61 -5.45
CA ASP A 34 2.33 0.60 -6.77
C ASP A 34 0.81 0.83 -6.65
N ALA A 35 0.15 0.21 -5.67
CA ALA A 35 -1.27 0.43 -5.40
C ALA A 35 -1.57 1.86 -4.91
N ILE A 36 -0.77 2.41 -3.99
CA ILE A 36 -0.89 3.79 -3.51
C ILE A 36 -0.79 4.79 -4.67
N TYR A 37 0.14 4.58 -5.61
CA TYR A 37 0.33 5.49 -6.74
C TYR A 37 -0.73 5.36 -7.84
N THR A 38 -1.73 4.50 -7.66
CA THR A 38 -2.96 4.56 -8.47
C THR A 38 -3.87 5.73 -8.06
N PHE A 39 -3.66 6.31 -6.87
CA PHE A 39 -4.38 7.46 -6.34
C PHE A 39 -3.64 8.78 -6.67
N PRO A 40 -4.30 9.76 -7.30
CA PRO A 40 -3.68 11.06 -7.66
C PRO A 40 -3.07 11.82 -6.47
N GLU A 41 -3.61 11.65 -5.26
CA GLU A 41 -3.18 12.31 -4.04
C GLU A 41 -1.82 11.81 -3.52
N ALA A 42 -1.40 10.61 -3.92
CA ALA A 42 -0.23 9.94 -3.39
C ALA A 42 1.05 10.79 -3.52
N GLY A 43 1.26 11.43 -4.67
CA GLY A 43 2.43 12.26 -4.91
C GLY A 43 2.57 13.42 -3.92
N GLN A 44 1.45 13.99 -3.47
CA GLN A 44 1.44 15.11 -2.52
C GLN A 44 1.48 14.65 -1.07
N ARG A 45 0.85 13.51 -0.75
CA ARG A 45 0.64 13.07 0.63
C ARG A 45 1.71 12.11 1.14
N ILE A 46 2.42 11.40 0.26
CA ILE A 46 3.52 10.51 0.66
C ILE A 46 4.78 11.35 0.89
N VAL A 47 5.21 11.45 2.14
CA VAL A 47 6.39 12.26 2.56
C VAL A 47 7.64 11.41 2.76
N GLY A 48 7.48 10.10 2.90
CA GLY A 48 8.60 9.17 3.01
C GLY A 48 8.21 7.74 2.72
N MET A 49 9.17 6.98 2.21
CA MET A 49 8.96 5.57 1.92
C MET A 49 10.23 4.75 2.10
N GLY A 50 10.04 3.50 2.54
CA GLY A 50 11.08 2.49 2.53
C GLY A 50 11.45 2.07 1.11
N GLN A 51 12.37 1.10 1.00
CA GLN A 51 12.79 0.57 -0.30
C GLN A 51 11.63 -0.11 -1.06
N THR A 52 11.33 0.40 -2.26
CA THR A 52 10.29 -0.11 -3.19
C THR A 52 10.86 -0.70 -4.48
N ALA A 53 12.19 -0.80 -4.61
CA ALA A 53 12.83 -1.35 -5.80
C ALA A 53 12.37 -2.78 -6.14
N GLN A 54 12.11 -3.00 -7.43
CA GLN A 54 11.70 -4.28 -8.02
C GLN A 54 12.86 -4.79 -8.90
N GLY A 55 13.86 -5.42 -8.26
CA GLY A 55 15.08 -5.83 -8.95
C GLY A 55 15.97 -4.63 -9.31
N SER A 56 16.09 -4.31 -10.59
CA SER A 56 17.04 -3.30 -11.10
C SER A 56 16.53 -1.85 -11.07
N GLY A 57 15.27 -1.61 -10.71
CA GLY A 57 14.69 -0.26 -10.76
C GLY A 57 13.64 0.02 -9.69
N ASN A 58 13.40 1.31 -9.45
CA ASN A 58 12.31 1.80 -8.61
C ASN A 58 11.27 2.47 -9.51
N PHE A 59 10.13 1.80 -9.70
CA PHE A 59 9.06 2.27 -10.58
C PHE A 59 8.47 3.61 -10.13
N ILE A 60 8.33 3.82 -8.82
CA ILE A 60 7.75 5.05 -8.26
C ILE A 60 8.57 6.28 -8.65
N LYS A 61 9.91 6.16 -8.65
CA LYS A 61 10.81 7.23 -9.10
C LYS A 61 10.55 7.68 -10.54
N LEU A 62 9.99 6.82 -11.39
CA LEU A 62 9.71 7.14 -12.79
C LEU A 62 8.37 7.87 -12.97
N ILE A 63 7.42 7.67 -12.05
CA ILE A 63 6.05 8.17 -12.18
C ILE A 63 5.72 9.33 -11.24
N ASP A 64 6.51 9.52 -10.17
CA ASP A 64 6.36 10.64 -9.25
C ASP A 64 7.42 11.73 -9.49
N PRO A 65 7.05 12.89 -10.06
CA PRO A 65 7.95 14.02 -10.24
C PRO A 65 8.56 14.53 -8.93
N GLY A 66 7.85 14.39 -7.81
CA GLY A 66 8.30 14.80 -6.47
C GLY A 66 9.05 13.73 -5.69
N TYR A 67 9.41 12.60 -6.32
CA TYR A 67 10.09 11.49 -5.64
C TYR A 67 11.38 11.92 -4.94
N ALA A 68 12.16 12.82 -5.56
CA ALA A 68 13.44 13.27 -5.04
C ALA A 68 13.33 14.05 -3.71
N ASP A 69 12.16 14.64 -3.43
CA ASP A 69 11.91 15.42 -2.22
C ASP A 69 11.41 14.56 -1.05
N LYS A 70 11.13 13.27 -1.28
CA LYS A 70 10.63 12.35 -0.26
C LYS A 70 11.77 11.73 0.54
N ALA A 71 11.53 11.52 1.84
CA ALA A 71 12.46 10.78 2.66
C ALA A 71 12.55 9.31 2.22
N THR A 72 13.77 8.79 2.11
CA THR A 72 14.00 7.36 1.90
C THR A 72 14.32 6.72 3.25
N LEU A 73 13.57 5.69 3.62
CA LEU A 73 13.80 4.91 4.82
C LEU A 73 14.55 3.61 4.46
N GLU A 74 15.54 3.26 5.27
CA GLU A 74 16.20 1.96 5.16
C GLU A 74 15.23 0.82 5.50
N ARG A 75 15.54 -0.40 5.06
CA ARG A 75 14.64 -1.56 5.21
C ARG A 75 14.35 -1.93 6.66
N ASP A 76 15.24 -1.55 7.57
CA ASP A 76 15.22 -1.77 9.01
C ASP A 76 15.00 -0.47 9.79
N ALA A 77 14.49 0.58 9.13
CA ALA A 77 14.21 1.85 9.78
C ALA A 77 13.31 1.68 11.02
N GLY A 78 13.80 2.18 12.15
CA GLY A 78 13.11 2.13 13.43
C GLY A 78 11.96 3.12 13.54
N ALA A 79 11.18 2.99 14.62
CA ALA A 79 10.03 3.86 14.88
C ALA A 79 10.43 5.33 15.03
N GLU A 80 11.60 5.63 15.58
CA GLU A 80 12.14 6.98 15.76
C GLU A 80 12.47 7.64 14.42
N GLN A 81 13.01 6.88 13.46
CA GLN A 81 13.30 7.40 12.12
C GLN A 81 12.00 7.71 11.36
N VAL A 82 10.96 6.89 11.56
CA VAL A 82 9.62 7.16 11.02
C VAL A 82 9.01 8.39 11.69
N ALA A 83 9.09 8.49 13.02
CA ALA A 83 8.55 9.61 13.80
C ALA A 83 9.21 10.95 13.46
N ALA A 84 10.51 10.95 13.11
CA ALA A 84 11.22 12.14 12.66
C ALA A 84 10.61 12.77 11.40
N LEU A 85 9.89 12.00 10.57
CA LEU A 85 9.17 12.50 9.40
C LEU A 85 7.83 13.15 9.75
N GLN A 86 7.42 13.11 11.02
CA GLN A 86 6.15 13.63 11.52
C GLN A 86 4.95 13.18 10.67
N PRO A 87 4.76 11.86 10.46
CA PRO A 87 3.61 11.36 9.73
C PRO A 87 2.32 11.48 10.56
N ASP A 88 1.22 11.74 9.87
CA ASP A 88 -0.14 11.62 10.45
C ASP A 88 -0.80 10.26 10.13
N LEU A 89 -0.16 9.46 9.28
CA LEU A 89 -0.47 8.05 9.08
C LEU A 89 0.79 7.29 8.61
N VAL A 90 0.96 6.07 9.09
CA VAL A 90 1.91 5.11 8.54
C VAL A 90 1.17 3.91 7.97
N ILE A 91 1.55 3.51 6.75
CA ILE A 91 1.06 2.30 6.10
C ILE A 91 2.13 1.22 6.22
N VAL A 92 1.76 0.07 6.76
CA VAL A 92 2.66 -1.06 7.00
C VAL A 92 1.99 -2.34 6.52
N LYS A 93 2.78 -3.30 6.05
CA LYS A 93 2.26 -4.64 5.75
C LYS A 93 1.86 -5.35 7.04
N SER A 94 0.73 -6.06 7.06
CA SER A 94 0.25 -6.74 8.27
C SER A 94 1.26 -7.72 8.87
N THR A 95 2.06 -8.40 8.03
CA THR A 95 3.12 -9.32 8.45
C THR A 95 4.25 -8.65 9.23
N ALA A 96 4.37 -7.32 9.14
CA ALA A 96 5.33 -6.51 9.88
C ALA A 96 4.71 -5.78 11.08
N ALA A 97 3.49 -6.14 11.50
CA ALA A 97 2.81 -5.52 12.63
C ALA A 97 3.63 -5.57 13.92
N GLU A 98 4.13 -6.75 14.33
CA GLU A 98 4.91 -6.87 15.57
C GLU A 98 6.25 -6.14 15.52
N ALA A 99 6.99 -6.29 14.41
CA ALA A 99 8.36 -5.81 14.30
C ALA A 99 8.48 -4.32 13.94
N THR A 100 7.48 -3.76 13.27
CA THR A 100 7.52 -2.38 12.74
C THR A 100 6.32 -1.57 13.17
N GLY A 101 5.11 -2.10 12.99
CA GLY A 101 3.89 -1.33 13.23
C GLY A 101 3.64 -1.00 14.71
N LYS A 102 3.69 -1.99 15.61
CA LYS A 102 3.50 -1.80 17.06
C LYS A 102 4.48 -0.80 17.69
N PRO A 103 5.79 -0.84 17.39
CA PRO A 103 6.72 0.20 17.82
C PRO A 103 6.32 1.61 17.40
N ILE A 104 5.79 1.78 16.18
CA ILE A 104 5.32 3.09 15.67
C ILE A 104 4.03 3.51 16.39
N GLU A 105 3.10 2.58 16.60
CA GLU A 105 1.85 2.82 17.34
C GLU A 105 2.14 3.25 18.80
N ALA A 106 3.17 2.68 19.42
CA ALA A 106 3.60 3.05 20.78
C ALA A 106 4.07 4.51 20.91
N LEU A 107 4.44 5.15 19.81
CA LEU A 107 4.75 6.59 19.74
C LEU A 107 3.51 7.47 19.51
N GLY A 108 2.32 6.87 19.46
CA GLY A 108 1.06 7.58 19.22
C GLY A 108 0.80 7.92 17.75
N ILE A 109 1.58 7.37 16.83
CA ILE A 109 1.41 7.56 15.38
C ILE A 109 0.40 6.53 14.86
N PRO A 110 -0.67 6.95 14.17
CA PRO A 110 -1.62 6.01 13.59
C PRO A 110 -0.98 5.08 12.55
N VAL A 111 -1.30 3.79 12.62
CA VAL A 111 -0.86 2.78 11.65
C VAL A 111 -2.06 2.09 11.02
N VAL A 112 -2.05 1.97 9.70
CA VAL A 112 -3.00 1.15 8.94
C VAL A 112 -2.25 -0.01 8.30
N TYR A 113 -2.76 -1.23 8.51
CA TYR A 113 -2.20 -2.43 7.92
C TYR A 113 -2.89 -2.82 6.61
N VAL A 114 -2.09 -3.25 5.63
CA VAL A 114 -2.53 -3.79 4.33
C VAL A 114 -1.74 -5.08 4.00
N ASP A 115 -2.18 -5.87 3.02
CA ASP A 115 -1.50 -7.11 2.60
C ASP A 115 -1.05 -7.10 1.13
N PHE A 116 -1.99 -6.87 0.20
CA PHE A 116 -1.81 -6.99 -1.25
C PHE A 116 -1.19 -8.34 -1.71
N GLU A 117 -1.62 -9.47 -1.14
CA GLU A 117 -1.07 -10.80 -1.47
C GLU A 117 -1.98 -11.68 -2.35
N THR A 118 -3.29 -11.47 -2.29
CA THR A 118 -4.28 -12.25 -3.05
C THR A 118 -5.30 -11.32 -3.72
N PRO A 119 -6.00 -11.76 -4.79
CA PRO A 119 -7.02 -10.93 -5.43
C PRO A 119 -8.05 -10.35 -4.46
N ALA A 120 -8.50 -11.14 -3.49
CA ALA A 120 -9.46 -10.67 -2.48
C ALA A 120 -8.84 -9.60 -1.55
N GLN A 121 -7.58 -9.76 -1.15
CA GLN A 121 -6.87 -8.77 -0.36
C GLN A 121 -6.60 -7.49 -1.17
N TYR A 122 -6.30 -7.58 -2.47
CA TYR A 122 -6.18 -6.40 -3.34
C TYR A 122 -7.46 -5.57 -3.33
N TYR A 123 -8.63 -6.19 -3.47
CA TYR A 123 -9.90 -5.44 -3.42
C TYR A 123 -10.13 -4.78 -2.06
N ARG A 124 -9.95 -5.53 -0.97
CA ARG A 124 -10.09 -5.02 0.39
C ARG A 124 -9.13 -3.86 0.65
N ASP A 125 -7.86 -4.01 0.27
CA ASP A 125 -6.82 -3.04 0.57
C ASP A 125 -6.95 -1.79 -0.31
N LEU A 126 -7.44 -1.90 -1.55
CA LEU A 126 -7.84 -0.75 -2.35
C LEU A 126 -9.00 0.04 -1.72
N VAL A 127 -9.99 -0.64 -1.11
CA VAL A 127 -11.05 0.03 -0.35
C VAL A 127 -10.47 0.77 0.86
N ILE A 128 -9.53 0.16 1.59
CA ILE A 128 -8.81 0.82 2.69
C ILE A 128 -8.09 2.07 2.19
N LEU A 129 -7.33 1.97 1.10
CA LEU A 129 -6.62 3.10 0.50
C LEU A 129 -7.58 4.19 0.00
N GLY A 130 -8.72 3.83 -0.59
CA GLY A 130 -9.74 4.78 -1.00
C GLY A 130 -10.23 5.66 0.15
N LYS A 131 -10.48 5.06 1.32
CA LYS A 131 -10.82 5.81 2.54
C LYS A 131 -9.66 6.69 3.03
N VAL A 132 -8.44 6.16 3.03
CA VAL A 132 -7.23 6.88 3.45
C VAL A 132 -6.98 8.12 2.57
N PHE A 133 -7.09 7.98 1.25
CA PHE A 133 -6.89 9.10 0.33
C PHE A 133 -8.14 9.99 0.18
N GLY A 134 -9.30 9.52 0.63
CA GLY A 134 -10.57 10.22 0.47
C GLY A 134 -11.10 10.14 -0.97
N ASP A 135 -10.69 9.12 -1.72
CA ASP A 135 -11.07 8.86 -3.10
C ASP A 135 -11.53 7.41 -3.28
N GLU A 136 -12.70 7.14 -2.71
CA GLU A 136 -13.36 5.82 -2.77
C GLU A 136 -13.81 5.50 -4.20
N ALA A 137 -14.10 6.52 -5.01
CA ALA A 137 -14.47 6.37 -6.41
C ALA A 137 -13.28 5.85 -7.23
N ARG A 138 -12.08 6.40 -7.03
CA ARG A 138 -10.87 5.90 -7.67
C ARG A 138 -10.52 4.49 -7.23
N ALA A 139 -10.67 4.18 -5.94
CA ALA A 139 -10.51 2.81 -5.45
C ALA A 139 -11.45 1.85 -6.20
N GLN A 140 -12.73 2.21 -6.37
CA GLN A 140 -13.68 1.40 -7.10
C GLN A 140 -13.31 1.25 -8.59
N GLU A 141 -12.86 2.32 -9.25
CA GLU A 141 -12.41 2.26 -10.64
C GLU A 141 -11.25 1.26 -10.84
N VAL A 142 -10.27 1.27 -9.94
CA VAL A 142 -9.12 0.34 -10.00
C VAL A 142 -9.57 -1.10 -9.72
N ILE A 143 -10.48 -1.30 -8.77
CA ILE A 143 -11.09 -2.60 -8.47
C ILE A 143 -11.82 -3.15 -9.69
N ASP A 144 -12.67 -2.33 -10.31
CA ASP A 144 -13.46 -2.70 -11.48
C ASP A 144 -12.58 -3.04 -12.67
N PHE A 145 -11.52 -2.25 -12.91
CA PHE A 145 -10.52 -2.52 -13.93
C PHE A 145 -9.88 -3.91 -13.74
N TYR A 146 -9.43 -4.22 -12.51
CA TYR A 146 -8.80 -5.49 -12.22
C TYR A 146 -9.78 -6.67 -12.35
N GLN A 147 -11.01 -6.53 -11.83
CA GLN A 147 -12.06 -7.55 -11.97
C GLN A 147 -12.42 -7.82 -13.43
N ALA A 148 -12.56 -6.77 -14.23
CA ALA A 148 -12.84 -6.88 -15.66
C ALA A 148 -11.73 -7.64 -16.40
N LYS A 149 -10.46 -7.35 -16.11
CA LYS A 149 -9.32 -8.05 -16.71
C LYS A 149 -9.26 -9.52 -16.31
N VAL A 150 -9.49 -9.84 -15.04
CA VAL A 150 -9.57 -11.22 -14.57
C VAL A 150 -10.72 -11.96 -15.26
N ALA A 151 -11.89 -11.34 -15.42
CA ALA A 151 -13.04 -11.93 -16.10
C ALA A 151 -12.77 -12.17 -17.59
N GLU A 152 -12.14 -11.20 -18.27
CA GLU A 152 -11.72 -11.30 -19.67
C GLU A 152 -10.78 -12.49 -19.88
N ILE A 153 -9.73 -12.61 -19.06
CA ILE A 153 -8.76 -13.71 -19.15
C ILE A 153 -9.44 -15.05 -18.86
N LYS A 154 -10.26 -15.14 -17.79
CA LYS A 154 -11.01 -16.37 -17.46
C LYS A 154 -11.90 -16.83 -18.61
N LYS A 155 -12.56 -15.90 -19.30
CA LYS A 155 -13.39 -16.20 -20.47
C LYS A 155 -12.54 -16.67 -21.65
N ALA A 156 -11.42 -16.00 -21.92
CA ALA A 156 -10.54 -16.32 -23.04
C ALA A 156 -9.91 -17.72 -22.93
N VAL A 157 -9.60 -18.17 -21.70
CA VAL A 157 -8.99 -19.49 -21.45
C VAL A 157 -10.01 -20.57 -21.09
N ALA A 158 -11.31 -20.26 -21.12
CA ALA A 158 -12.36 -21.22 -20.79
C ALA A 158 -12.34 -22.37 -21.79
N GLY A 159 -12.09 -23.59 -21.31
CA GLY A 159 -11.99 -24.79 -22.16
C GLY A 159 -10.69 -24.93 -22.94
N ALA A 160 -9.71 -24.04 -22.75
CA ALA A 160 -8.38 -24.17 -23.33
C ALA A 160 -7.58 -25.30 -22.65
N ASP A 161 -6.62 -25.88 -23.38
CA ASP A 161 -5.67 -26.83 -22.83
C ASP A 161 -4.86 -26.20 -21.69
N LYS A 162 -4.60 -26.99 -20.64
CA LYS A 162 -3.86 -26.56 -19.45
C LYS A 162 -2.45 -27.17 -19.46
N PRO A 163 -1.47 -26.56 -20.17
CA PRO A 163 -0.12 -27.09 -20.20
C PRO A 163 0.48 -27.13 -18.79
N ARG A 164 1.33 -28.12 -18.55
CA ARG A 164 2.07 -28.20 -17.28
C ARG A 164 3.12 -27.10 -17.24
N VAL A 165 3.04 -26.25 -16.23
CA VAL A 165 3.99 -25.16 -16.00
C VAL A 165 4.72 -25.43 -14.67
N LEU A 166 6.03 -25.26 -14.67
CA LEU A 166 6.87 -25.22 -13.48
C LEU A 166 7.27 -23.76 -13.23
N LEU A 167 6.87 -23.21 -12.09
CA LEU A 167 7.35 -21.91 -11.63
C LEU A 167 8.59 -22.15 -10.76
N LEU A 168 9.77 -21.81 -11.26
CA LEU A 168 11.01 -21.84 -10.48
C LEU A 168 11.24 -20.46 -9.85
N TYR A 169 11.10 -20.40 -8.52
CA TYR A 169 11.50 -19.25 -7.72
C TYR A 169 12.80 -19.60 -6.98
N TYR A 170 13.80 -18.73 -7.09
CA TYR A 170 15.11 -18.85 -6.42
C TYR A 170 15.18 -17.90 -5.21
#